data_AF-A0A167FS62-F1
#
_entry.id   AF-A0A167FS62-F1
#
_cell.length_a   1.000
_cell.length_b   1.000
_cell.length_c   1.000
_cell.angle_alpha   90.00
_cell.angle_beta   90.00
_cell.angle_gamma   90.00
#
_symmetry.space_group_name_H-M   'P 1'
#
loop_
_entity.id
_entity.type
_entity.pdbx_description
1 polymer ?
#
loop_
_entity_poly.entity_id
_entity_poly.type
_entity_poly.pdbx_seq_one_letter_code
_entity_poly.pdbx_strand_id
1 'polypeptide(L)'
;MLEIGSIEEINQLKPAGKYKLREPPLAESSITAFMAGGLDLIIVPGVAFTPGCHRLGHGKGYYDSYTTIHDQWTNQKDLPRTKLIGLGLDVQLVENIPTEGHDRILDAVIINGHVYRP
;
A
#
# COMPACT_ATOMS: atom_id res chain seq x y z
N MET A 1 -9.98 2.98 -8.71
CA MET A 1 -8.63 2.76 -9.22
C MET A 1 -8.50 3.70 -10.39
N LEU A 2 -7.63 4.70 -10.24
CA LEU A 2 -7.29 5.54 -11.38
C LEU A 2 -6.40 4.67 -12.27
N GLU A 3 -6.88 4.37 -13.47
CA GLU A 3 -5.99 3.93 -14.53
C GLU A 3 -5.17 5.14 -14.92
N ILE A 4 -3.86 5.05 -14.73
CA ILE A 4 -2.93 6.11 -15.04
C ILE A 4 -2.23 5.71 -16.32
N GLY A 5 -2.55 6.38 -17.42
CA GLY A 5 -1.98 6.10 -18.73
C GLY A 5 -0.55 6.65 -18.87
N SER A 6 -0.17 7.61 -18.04
CA SER A 6 1.11 8.33 -18.16
C SER A 6 1.55 9.03 -16.87
N ILE A 7 2.83 9.37 -16.78
CA ILE A 7 3.37 10.16 -15.65
C ILE A 7 2.85 11.60 -15.69
N GLU A 8 2.54 12.12 -16.88
CA GLU A 8 1.95 13.44 -17.09
C GLU A 8 0.61 13.59 -16.39
N GLU A 9 -0.25 12.56 -16.43
CA GLU A 9 -1.53 12.54 -15.71
C GLU A 9 -1.33 12.69 -14.20
N ILE A 10 -0.36 11.98 -13.61
CA ILE A 10 -0.02 12.12 -12.18
C ILE A 10 0.41 13.56 -11.87
N ASN A 11 1.24 14.13 -12.73
CA ASN A 11 1.77 15.49 -12.53
C ASN A 11 0.69 16.57 -12.62
N GLN A 12 -0.42 16.30 -13.31
CA GLN A 12 -1.56 17.19 -13.44
C GLN A 12 -2.58 17.09 -12.29
N LEU A 13 -2.46 16.07 -11.41
CA LEU A 13 -3.35 15.94 -10.25
C LEU A 13 -3.26 17.15 -9.33
N LYS A 14 -4.41 17.77 -9.06
CA LYS A 14 -4.53 18.93 -8.19
C LYS A 14 -4.75 18.48 -6.73
N PRO A 15 -4.07 19.09 -5.74
CA PRO A 15 -4.34 18.87 -4.33
C PRO A 15 -5.82 19.03 -3.96
N ALA A 16 -6.41 18.00 -3.36
CA ALA A 16 -7.83 17.96 -2.98
C ALA A 16 -8.03 17.45 -1.54
N GLY A 17 -9.28 17.50 -1.07
CA GLY A 17 -9.67 16.99 0.24
C GLY A 17 -9.09 17.74 1.43
N LYS A 18 -9.27 17.15 2.62
CA LYS A 18 -8.83 17.71 3.91
C LYS A 18 -7.30 17.84 4.00
N TYR A 19 -6.59 16.87 3.42
CA TYR A 19 -5.14 16.75 3.53
C TYR A 19 -4.38 17.36 2.35
N LYS A 20 -5.09 17.95 1.38
CA LYS A 20 -4.49 18.54 0.17
C LYS A 20 -3.57 17.54 -0.55
N LEU A 21 -3.98 16.29 -0.60
CA LEU A 21 -3.26 15.23 -1.30
C LEU A 21 -3.63 15.26 -2.78
N ARG A 22 -2.67 14.87 -3.63
CA ARG A 22 -2.92 14.63 -5.05
C ARG A 22 -3.64 13.29 -5.18
N GLU A 23 -4.95 13.36 -5.11
CA GLU A 23 -5.84 12.20 -5.21
C GLU A 23 -6.50 12.19 -6.57
N PRO A 24 -6.72 11.00 -7.16
CA PRO A 24 -7.51 10.89 -8.37
C PRO A 24 -8.94 11.43 -8.15
N PRO A 25 -9.51 12.15 -9.13
CA PRO A 25 -10.89 12.62 -9.02
C PRO A 25 -11.84 11.42 -8.91
N LEU A 26 -12.75 11.48 -7.94
CA LEU A 26 -13.82 10.49 -7.80
C LEU A 26 -14.89 10.78 -8.85
N ALA A 27 -14.80 10.12 -10.01
CA ALA A 27 -15.86 10.12 -11.02
C ALA A 27 -16.80 8.93 -10.79
N GLU A 28 -18.08 9.06 -11.15
CA GLU A 28 -19.04 7.94 -11.08
C GLU A 28 -18.61 6.74 -11.94
N SER A 29 -17.85 6.98 -13.00
CA SER A 29 -17.27 5.95 -13.87
C SER A 29 -15.99 5.31 -13.34
N SER A 30 -15.55 5.64 -12.12
CA SER A 30 -14.30 5.11 -11.56
C SER A 30 -14.38 3.61 -11.31
N ILE A 31 -13.53 2.83 -11.98
CA ILE A 31 -13.43 1.38 -11.78
C ILE A 31 -12.68 1.10 -10.48
N THR A 32 -13.22 0.30 -9.57
CA THR A 32 -12.50 -0.10 -8.34
C THR A 32 -11.55 -1.28 -8.59
N ALA A 33 -10.58 -1.49 -7.69
CA ALA A 33 -9.72 -2.68 -7.73
C ALA A 33 -10.55 -3.97 -7.80
N PHE A 34 -11.62 -4.06 -6.99
CA PHE A 34 -12.50 -5.22 -6.94
C PHE A 34 -13.29 -5.45 -8.24
N MET A 35 -13.62 -4.38 -8.96
CA MET A 35 -14.26 -4.50 -10.28
C MET A 35 -13.27 -4.90 -11.37
N ALA A 36 -11.99 -4.53 -11.23
CA ALA A 36 -10.92 -4.82 -12.18
C ALA A 36 -10.24 -6.19 -11.96
N GLY A 37 -10.77 -7.04 -11.07
CA GLY A 37 -10.20 -8.37 -10.79
C GLY A 37 -9.23 -8.44 -9.61
N GLY A 38 -9.08 -7.35 -8.84
CA GLY A 38 -8.22 -7.30 -7.67
C GLY A 38 -6.88 -6.61 -7.94
N LEU A 39 -5.87 -6.96 -7.14
CA LEU A 39 -4.52 -6.40 -7.21
C LEU A 39 -3.52 -7.54 -7.01
N ASP A 40 -2.52 -7.65 -7.87
CA ASP A 40 -1.44 -8.61 -7.67
C ASP A 40 -0.41 -8.11 -6.66
N LEU A 41 -0.21 -6.79 -6.62
CA LEU A 41 0.81 -6.11 -5.82
C LEU A 41 0.28 -4.78 -5.27
N ILE A 42 0.63 -4.49 -4.02
CA ILE A 42 0.47 -3.18 -3.39
C ILE A 42 1.83 -2.73 -2.87
N ILE A 43 2.28 -1.56 -3.33
CA ILE A 43 3.40 -0.85 -2.71
C ILE A 43 2.86 -0.14 -1.48
N VAL A 44 3.29 -0.57 -0.30
CA VAL A 44 2.77 -0.08 0.99
C VAL A 44 3.73 0.99 1.53
N PRO A 45 3.30 2.25 1.63
CA PRO A 45 4.11 3.29 2.23
C PRO A 45 4.17 3.14 3.76
N GLY A 46 5.28 3.59 4.34
CA GLY A 46 5.54 3.56 5.76
C GLY A 46 6.37 4.76 6.19
N VAL A 47 6.24 5.14 7.46
CA VAL A 47 7.14 6.05 8.15
C VAL A 47 8.44 5.32 8.48
N ALA A 48 8.34 4.08 8.96
CA ALA A 48 9.47 3.22 9.28
C ALA A 48 9.19 1.77 8.89
N PHE A 49 10.26 1.02 8.65
CA PHE A 49 10.26 -0.41 8.35
C PHE A 49 11.33 -1.11 9.18
N THR A 50 11.18 -2.42 9.38
CA THR A 50 12.21 -3.24 10.05
C THR A 50 12.73 -4.33 9.11
N PRO A 51 13.92 -4.92 9.40
CA PRO A 51 14.41 -6.08 8.65
C PRO A 51 13.45 -7.27 8.65
N GLY A 52 12.67 -7.43 9.72
CA GLY A 52 11.57 -8.42 9.82
C GLY A 52 10.30 -8.03 9.05
N CYS A 53 10.38 -7.05 8.15
CA CYS A 53 9.29 -6.59 7.30
C CYS A 53 8.05 -6.07 8.04
N HIS A 54 8.22 -5.58 9.27
CA HIS A 54 7.18 -4.81 9.95
C HIS A 54 7.16 -3.39 9.40
N ARG A 55 6.00 -2.74 9.47
CA ARG A 55 5.76 -1.40 8.93
C ARG A 55 5.05 -0.52 9.95
N LEU A 56 5.56 0.69 10.13
CA LEU A 56 4.89 1.75 10.88
C LEU A 56 4.24 2.74 9.92
N GLY A 57 2.92 2.89 9.96
CA GLY A 57 2.19 3.89 9.17
C GLY A 57 2.02 5.23 9.88
N HIS A 58 1.27 6.16 9.28
CA HIS A 58 0.91 7.45 9.89
C HIS A 58 -0.21 7.37 10.96
N GLY A 59 -0.58 6.17 11.44
CA GLY A 59 -1.48 5.98 12.59
C GLY A 59 -2.99 6.02 12.31
N LYS A 60 -3.45 5.89 11.06
CA LYS A 60 -4.89 5.80 10.71
C LYS A 60 -5.37 4.41 10.24
N GLY A 61 -4.47 3.44 10.12
CA GLY A 61 -4.84 2.06 9.79
C GLY A 61 -5.47 1.86 8.39
N TYR A 62 -5.33 2.83 7.47
CA TYR A 62 -5.96 2.76 6.14
C TYR A 62 -5.49 1.53 5.34
N TYR A 63 -4.18 1.26 5.35
CA TYR A 63 -3.60 0.13 4.62
C TYR A 63 -3.93 -1.21 5.29
N ASP A 64 -3.92 -1.27 6.62
CA ASP A 64 -4.24 -2.50 7.36
C ASP A 64 -5.71 -2.89 7.13
N SER A 65 -6.60 -1.89 7.16
CA SER A 65 -8.02 -2.08 6.82
C SER A 65 -8.22 -2.51 5.36
N TYR A 66 -7.59 -1.80 4.41
CA TYR A 66 -7.75 -2.09 2.99
C TYR A 66 -7.23 -3.47 2.61
N THR A 67 -6.02 -3.83 3.07
CA THR A 67 -5.42 -5.15 2.76
C THR A 67 -6.20 -6.29 3.40
N THR A 68 -6.82 -6.08 4.56
CA THR A 68 -7.72 -7.07 5.18
C THR A 68 -8.97 -7.29 4.31
N ILE A 69 -9.63 -6.20 3.88
CA ILE A 69 -10.80 -6.28 3.00
C ILE A 69 -10.43 -6.94 1.66
N HIS A 70 -9.26 -6.58 1.12
CA HIS A 70 -8.78 -7.12 -0.15
C HIS A 70 -8.48 -8.61 -0.09
N ASP A 71 -7.77 -9.08 0.94
CA ASP A 71 -7.52 -10.51 1.15
C ASP A 71 -8.82 -11.30 1.33
N GLN A 72 -9.80 -10.76 2.06
CA GLN A 72 -11.11 -11.41 2.19
C GLN A 72 -11.79 -11.54 0.83
N TRP A 73 -11.72 -10.51 -0.01
CA TRP A 73 -12.30 -10.51 -1.33
C TRP A 73 -11.58 -11.49 -2.28
N THR A 74 -10.25 -11.53 -2.29
CA THR A 74 -9.47 -12.46 -3.14
C THR A 74 -9.71 -13.91 -2.74
N ASN A 75 -9.75 -14.21 -1.43
CA ASN A 75 -10.07 -15.53 -0.92
C ASN A 75 -11.46 -16.01 -1.36
N GLN A 76 -12.48 -15.13 -1.34
CA GLN A 76 -13.84 -15.46 -1.81
C GLN A 76 -13.90 -15.76 -3.32
N LYS A 77 -12.91 -15.27 -4.08
CA LYS A 77 -12.83 -15.41 -5.54
C LYS A 77 -11.83 -16.48 -5.98
N ASP A 78 -11.22 -17.21 -5.02
CA ASP A 78 -10.13 -18.17 -5.27
C ASP A 78 -8.98 -17.56 -6.08
N LEU A 79 -8.68 -16.29 -5.80
CA LEU A 79 -7.58 -15.55 -6.43
C LEU A 79 -6.32 -15.63 -5.58
N PRO A 80 -5.12 -15.55 -6.20
CA PRO A 80 -3.87 -15.47 -5.47
C PRO A 80 -3.85 -14.30 -4.47
N ARG A 81 -3.20 -14.52 -3.32
CA ARG A 81 -2.99 -13.46 -2.33
C ARG A 81 -2.12 -12.35 -2.93
N THR A 82 -2.59 -11.11 -2.77
CA THR A 82 -1.86 -9.89 -3.13
C THR A 82 -0.55 -9.75 -2.37
N LYS A 83 0.51 -9.40 -3.09
CA LYS A 83 1.81 -9.11 -2.50
C LYS A 83 1.84 -7.71 -1.90
N LEU A 84 2.33 -7.61 -0.67
CA LEU A 84 2.52 -6.35 0.04
C LEU A 84 4.01 -6.06 0.13
N ILE A 85 4.48 -5.02 -0.56
CA ILE A 85 5.91 -4.66 -0.58
C ILE A 85 6.09 -3.25 -0.02
N GLY A 86 6.93 -3.13 1.01
CA GLY A 86 7.39 -1.84 1.53
C GLY A 86 8.51 -1.28 0.65
N LEU A 87 8.47 0.02 0.37
CA LEU A 87 9.56 0.73 -0.30
C LEU A 87 9.96 1.92 0.57
N GLY A 88 11.24 2.05 0.87
CA GLY A 88 11.73 3.11 1.73
C GLY A 88 13.20 3.45 1.54
N LEU A 89 13.62 4.48 2.27
CA LEU A 89 15.00 4.95 2.33
C LEU A 89 15.73 4.35 3.54
N ASP A 90 17.07 4.43 3.56
CA ASP A 90 17.89 3.92 4.66
C ASP A 90 17.47 4.48 6.02
N VAL A 91 17.12 5.77 6.07
CA VAL A 91 16.65 6.45 7.28
C VAL A 91 15.31 5.94 7.83
N GLN A 92 14.58 5.18 7.02
CA GLN A 92 13.30 4.57 7.42
C GLN A 92 13.50 3.13 7.90
N LEU A 93 14.68 2.54 7.72
CA LEU A 93 14.99 1.22 8.26
C LEU A 93 15.46 1.35 9.72
N VAL A 94 14.70 0.77 10.63
CA VAL A 94 14.98 0.78 12.07
C VAL A 94 14.98 -0.64 12.62
N GLU A 95 15.63 -0.85 13.76
CA GLU A 95 15.72 -2.19 14.36
C GLU A 95 14.35 -2.73 14.74
N ASN A 96 13.53 -1.91 15.41
CA ASN A 96 12.22 -2.29 15.91
C ASN A 96 11.23 -1.12 15.81
N ILE A 97 9.95 -1.47 15.74
CA ILE A 97 8.82 -0.54 15.83
C ILE A 97 7.78 -1.10 16.79
N PRO A 98 6.90 -0.28 17.37
CA PRO A 98 5.71 -0.77 18.05
C PRO A 98 4.82 -1.54 17.06
N THR A 99 4.37 -2.72 17.45
CA THR A 99 3.48 -3.57 16.66
C THR A 99 2.32 -4.08 17.49
N GLU A 100 1.16 -4.25 16.86
CA GLU A 100 -0.04 -4.85 17.42
C GLU A 100 -0.35 -6.19 16.72
N GLY A 101 -1.13 -7.05 17.36
CA GLY A 101 -1.41 -8.40 16.82
C GLY A 101 -2.18 -8.42 15.50
N HIS A 102 -2.75 -7.28 15.08
CA HIS A 102 -3.45 -7.12 13.81
C HIS A 102 -2.56 -6.48 12.72
N ASP A 103 -1.35 -6.04 13.06
CA ASP A 103 -0.43 -5.48 12.09
C ASP A 103 0.04 -6.56 11.13
N ARG A 104 0.00 -6.23 9.83
CA ARG A 104 0.43 -7.16 8.80
C ARG A 104 1.92 -7.06 8.57
N ILE A 105 2.59 -8.20 8.68
CA ILE A 105 3.96 -8.38 8.18
C ILE A 105 3.90 -8.35 6.64
N LEU A 106 4.74 -7.51 6.04
CA LEU A 106 4.84 -7.37 4.58
C LEU A 106 5.54 -8.58 3.97
N ASP A 107 5.27 -8.88 2.70
CA ASP A 107 5.95 -9.97 1.98
C ASP A 107 7.43 -9.64 1.72
N ALA A 108 7.75 -8.34 1.58
CA ALA A 108 9.11 -7.84 1.48
C ALA A 108 9.19 -6.35 1.82
N VAL A 109 10.39 -5.90 2.18
CA VAL A 109 10.73 -4.47 2.24
C VAL A 109 11.97 -4.24 1.39
N ILE A 110 11.93 -3.22 0.54
CA ILE A 110 13.04 -2.82 -0.32
C ILE A 110 13.58 -1.49 0.19
N ILE A 111 14.83 -1.49 0.65
CA ILE A 111 15.55 -0.31 1.15
C ILE A 111 16.87 -0.21 0.40
N ASN A 112 17.09 0.90 -0.31
CA ASN A 112 18.36 1.17 -1.03
C ASN A 112 18.87 -0.04 -1.84
N GLY A 113 17.97 -0.64 -2.64
CA GLY A 113 18.24 -1.81 -3.47
C GLY A 113 18.36 -3.14 -2.73
N HIS A 114 18.40 -3.15 -1.40
CA HIS A 114 18.38 -4.37 -0.60
C HIS A 114 16.94 -4.86 -0.39
N VAL A 115 16.76 -6.18 -0.50
CA VAL A 115 15.46 -6.83 -0.33
C VAL A 115 15.47 -7.63 0.98
N TYR A 116 14.66 -7.18 1.93
CA TYR A 116 14.35 -7.89 3.16
C TYR A 116 13.11 -8.75 2.97
N ARG A 117 13.10 -9.94 3.59
CA ARG A 117 11.96 -10.85 3.65
C ARG A 117 11.80 -11.37 5.08
N PRO A 118 10.57 -11.68 5.53
CA PRO A 118 10.33 -12.26 6.84
C PRO A 118 11.05 -13.59 7.07
#